data_AF-A0A2H3BQB9-F1
#
_entry.id   AF-A0A2H3BQB9-F1
#
_cell.length_a   1.000
_cell.length_b   1.000
_cell.length_c   1.000
_cell.angle_alpha   90.00
_cell.angle_beta   90.00
_cell.angle_gamma   90.00
#
_symmetry.space_group_name_H-M   'P 1'
#
loop_
_entity.id
_entity.type
_entity.pdbx_description
1 polymer ?
#
loop_
_entity_poly.entity_id
_entity_poly.type
_entity_poly.pdbx_seq_one_letter_code
_entity_poly.pdbx_strand_id
1 'polypeptide(L)'
;MREILYIQAGPLANYVGTHFWNTQEAYLDDETGDAIQISHATSFGEQYSRQGELTYVPRLLAFDKKGNFGAAASSHVIHDALPNNSSVEGDVGAWDGGVLEYRQDLITPRKIDDEDSAEAPQGDGGRHRETIRYWSDFSRVYYARKSIQMVPQSLDWETTDGDWKQGEQYFRQFDEDASLLEGSVRLSLEESDSVQGIQVLNDTASFGPFMHSLLTALHDDMLKIPCLVFPLLSNTNGWDIDVEDRRGARRLINDAIYLRGLSETASLTVPIQSPSVWARYEASPQLKTEDDLYHTSGIISAHFESSTLPLRLTKTADDISSFCSQLNIRGSPYAEICGITDITSTEQDLKSNIFNFSNMERFDTRRQFSRRDVTRGFTTHSLGAYDQWSARSSLHDMFVTRTHAPAYPAPPAFVPFLRPQSPLSWSRSGPTPVEMFSSVSTSSGTARMFADYAKFVDSTLRRRTLGVVSDEIDDLKELANDLWTVHDNFSTDDDEESLKPGPNSSLGEDEEL
;
A
#
# COMPACT_ATOMS: atom_id res chain seq x y z
N MET A 1 0.08 16.16 -19.60
CA MET A 1 -0.41 15.79 -18.26
C MET A 1 0.64 14.88 -17.64
N ARG A 2 0.51 14.44 -16.38
CA ARG A 2 1.52 13.60 -15.71
C ARG A 2 0.80 12.44 -15.03
N GLU A 3 0.20 11.56 -15.82
CA GLU A 3 -0.69 10.52 -15.34
C GLU A 3 0.06 9.40 -14.61
N ILE A 4 -0.55 8.85 -13.56
CA ILE A 4 -0.04 7.69 -12.83
C ILE A 4 -0.96 6.51 -13.09
N LEU A 5 -0.37 5.36 -13.46
CA LEU A 5 -1.09 4.09 -13.46
C LEU A 5 -0.98 3.47 -12.07
N TYR A 6 -2.12 3.22 -11.44
CA TYR A 6 -2.19 2.62 -10.12
C TYR A 6 -2.48 1.13 -10.24
N ILE A 7 -1.75 0.32 -9.47
CA ILE A 7 -1.99 -1.12 -9.36
C ILE A 7 -2.21 -1.45 -7.88
N GLN A 8 -3.32 -2.10 -7.57
CA GLN A 8 -3.59 -2.60 -6.22
C GLN A 8 -3.89 -4.10 -6.26
N ALA A 9 -3.32 -4.88 -5.36
CA ALA A 9 -3.47 -6.33 -5.39
C ALA A 9 -3.57 -6.97 -4.00
N GLY A 10 -4.72 -7.57 -3.71
CA GLY A 10 -4.98 -8.29 -2.46
C GLY A 10 -5.96 -7.60 -1.52
N PRO A 11 -6.51 -8.34 -0.54
CA PRO A 11 -7.57 -7.83 0.33
C PRO A 11 -7.22 -6.52 1.04
N LEU A 12 -6.13 -6.48 1.82
CA LEU A 12 -5.79 -5.29 2.60
C LEU A 12 -5.41 -4.12 1.66
N ALA A 13 -4.62 -4.39 0.62
CA ALA A 13 -4.28 -3.43 -0.43
C ALA A 13 -5.53 -2.80 -1.08
N ASN A 14 -6.55 -3.59 -1.38
CA ASN A 14 -7.79 -3.09 -1.97
C ASN A 14 -8.62 -2.27 -0.97
N TYR A 15 -8.68 -2.66 0.30
CA TYR A 15 -9.30 -1.84 1.34
C TYR A 15 -8.61 -0.48 1.50
N VAL A 16 -7.27 -0.47 1.53
CA VAL A 16 -6.46 0.76 1.57
C VAL A 16 -6.71 1.59 0.31
N GLY A 17 -6.73 0.93 -0.86
CA GLY A 17 -7.02 1.54 -2.15
C GLY A 17 -8.39 2.22 -2.18
N THR A 18 -9.45 1.58 -1.69
CA THR A 18 -10.79 2.18 -1.66
C THR A 18 -10.82 3.44 -0.79
N HIS A 19 -10.16 3.45 0.37
CA HIS A 19 -10.03 4.68 1.18
C HIS A 19 -9.24 5.76 0.43
N PHE A 20 -8.19 5.39 -0.29
CA PHE A 20 -7.40 6.31 -1.10
C PHE A 20 -8.27 6.96 -2.18
N TRP A 21 -9.03 6.17 -2.94
CA TRP A 21 -9.91 6.66 -4.01
C TRP A 21 -11.07 7.51 -3.48
N ASN A 22 -11.67 7.13 -2.35
CA ASN A 22 -12.68 7.94 -1.67
C ASN A 22 -12.10 9.30 -1.21
N THR A 23 -10.84 9.33 -0.79
CA THR A 23 -10.15 10.59 -0.46
C THR A 23 -9.92 11.42 -1.73
N GLN A 24 -9.50 10.79 -2.84
CA GLN A 24 -9.29 11.49 -4.11
C GLN A 24 -10.60 12.07 -4.68
N GLU A 25 -11.70 11.34 -4.54
CA GLU A 25 -13.04 11.77 -4.95
C GLU A 25 -13.51 12.99 -4.15
N ALA A 26 -13.25 13.03 -2.84
CA ALA A 26 -13.55 14.20 -2.01
C ALA A 26 -12.82 15.47 -2.45
N TYR A 27 -11.71 15.38 -3.21
CA TYR A 27 -11.04 16.55 -3.77
C TYR A 27 -11.74 17.09 -5.03
N LEU A 28 -12.58 16.30 -5.71
CA LEU A 28 -13.28 16.73 -6.94
C LEU A 28 -14.29 17.86 -6.68
N ASP A 29 -14.89 17.85 -5.49
CA ASP A 29 -15.89 18.84 -5.06
C ASP A 29 -15.27 20.19 -4.63
N ASP A 30 -13.94 20.24 -4.45
CA ASP A 30 -13.22 21.43 -3.99
C ASP A 30 -12.93 22.39 -5.16
N GLU A 31 -13.95 23.12 -5.61
CA GLU A 31 -13.79 24.37 -6.39
C GLU A 31 -13.30 25.55 -5.52
N THR A 32 -12.90 25.28 -4.27
CA THR A 32 -12.44 26.31 -3.35
C THR A 32 -11.11 26.92 -3.85
N GLY A 33 -11.02 28.24 -3.84
CA GLY A 33 -9.86 29.02 -4.29
C GLY A 33 -8.62 28.89 -3.41
N ASP A 34 -8.35 27.70 -2.86
CA ASP A 34 -7.18 27.39 -2.05
C ASP A 34 -5.90 27.47 -2.90
N ALA A 35 -4.80 27.86 -2.24
CA ALA A 35 -3.52 28.09 -2.91
C ALA A 35 -2.90 26.81 -3.50
N ILE A 36 -3.33 25.62 -3.06
CA ILE A 36 -2.80 24.31 -3.45
C ILE A 36 -3.91 23.54 -4.16
N GLN A 37 -3.76 23.42 -5.48
CA GLN A 37 -4.68 22.66 -6.33
C GLN A 37 -4.14 21.25 -6.52
N ILE A 38 -4.98 20.25 -6.24
CA ILE A 38 -4.73 18.84 -6.49
C ILE A 38 -5.24 18.51 -7.89
N SER A 39 -4.39 17.95 -8.74
CA SER A 39 -4.73 17.60 -10.11
C SER A 39 -5.42 16.23 -10.17
N HIS A 40 -6.74 16.24 -10.41
CA HIS A 40 -7.51 15.00 -10.57
C HIS A 40 -7.10 14.21 -11.81
N ALA A 41 -6.71 14.90 -12.89
CA ALA A 41 -6.27 14.28 -14.15
C ALA A 41 -5.04 13.37 -14.01
N THR A 42 -4.27 13.53 -12.93
CA THR A 42 -3.14 12.64 -12.61
C THR A 42 -3.62 11.23 -12.24
N SER A 43 -4.73 11.13 -11.50
CA SER A 43 -5.24 9.87 -10.94
C SER A 43 -6.49 9.35 -11.63
N PHE A 44 -7.27 10.21 -12.26
CA PHE A 44 -8.52 9.88 -12.93
C PHE A 44 -8.41 10.05 -14.45
N GLY A 45 -9.11 9.17 -15.16
CA GLY A 45 -9.53 9.36 -16.54
C GLY A 45 -10.97 9.84 -16.61
N GLU A 46 -11.35 10.39 -17.76
CA GLU A 46 -12.70 10.86 -18.04
C GLU A 46 -13.44 9.81 -18.88
N GLN A 47 -14.62 9.39 -18.42
CA GLN A 47 -15.48 8.46 -19.15
C GLN A 47 -16.91 9.01 -19.18
N TYR A 48 -17.58 8.91 -20.33
CA TYR A 48 -18.98 9.30 -20.44
C TYR A 48 -19.88 8.12 -20.10
N SER A 49 -20.84 8.35 -19.19
CA SER A 49 -21.88 7.38 -18.88
C SER A 49 -22.79 7.13 -20.08
N ARG A 50 -23.61 6.07 -20.02
CA ARG A 50 -24.61 5.80 -21.07
C ARG A 50 -25.61 6.94 -21.29
N GLN A 51 -25.75 7.82 -20.30
CA GLN A 51 -26.64 8.99 -20.33
C GLN A 51 -25.94 10.26 -20.83
N GLY A 52 -24.65 10.16 -21.19
CA GLY A 52 -23.83 11.30 -21.65
C GLY A 52 -23.25 12.16 -20.52
N GLU A 53 -23.36 11.71 -19.27
CA GLU A 53 -22.81 12.41 -18.11
C GLU A 53 -21.33 12.08 -17.94
N LEU A 54 -20.50 13.09 -17.69
CA LEU A 54 -19.07 12.90 -17.42
C LEU A 54 -18.88 12.23 -16.06
N THR A 55 -18.18 11.11 -16.04
CA THR A 55 -17.80 10.38 -14.82
C THR A 55 -16.29 10.23 -14.78
N TYR A 56 -15.67 10.52 -13.64
CA TYR A 56 -14.25 10.29 -13.42
C TYR A 56 -14.02 8.85 -12.96
N VAL A 57 -13.12 8.14 -13.65
CA VAL A 57 -12.75 6.75 -13.32
C VAL A 57 -11.28 6.67 -12.93
N PRO A 58 -10.91 5.99 -11.84
CA PRO A 58 -9.52 5.80 -11.46
C PRO A 58 -8.69 5.15 -12.58
N ARG A 59 -7.47 5.63 -12.81
CA ARG A 59 -6.45 4.99 -13.67
C ARG A 59 -5.85 3.79 -12.93
N LEU A 60 -6.68 2.78 -12.68
CA LEU A 60 -6.43 1.70 -11.75
C LEU A 60 -6.50 0.33 -12.42
N LEU A 61 -5.67 -0.61 -11.97
CA LEU A 61 -5.85 -2.06 -12.09
C LEU A 61 -5.91 -2.66 -10.68
N ALA A 62 -7.09 -3.14 -10.29
CA ALA A 62 -7.38 -3.74 -9.00
C ALA A 62 -7.50 -5.26 -9.13
N PHE A 63 -6.61 -5.97 -8.48
CA PHE A 63 -6.55 -7.43 -8.44
C PHE A 63 -7.04 -7.94 -7.10
N ASP A 64 -7.96 -8.89 -7.14
CA ASP A 64 -8.34 -9.67 -5.97
C ASP A 64 -8.80 -11.05 -6.40
N LYS A 65 -9.02 -11.92 -5.42
CA LYS A 65 -9.74 -13.16 -5.65
C LYS A 65 -11.18 -12.84 -5.99
N LYS A 66 -11.77 -13.58 -6.93
CA LYS A 66 -13.16 -13.41 -7.35
C LYS A 66 -14.17 -13.31 -6.18
N GLY A 67 -13.95 -14.06 -5.09
CA GLY A 67 -14.81 -14.04 -3.91
C GLY A 67 -14.74 -12.76 -3.06
N ASN A 68 -13.73 -11.92 -3.23
CA ASN A 68 -13.47 -10.74 -2.39
C ASN A 68 -13.98 -9.42 -2.99
N PHE A 69 -14.44 -9.43 -4.24
CA PHE A 69 -14.98 -8.22 -4.89
C PHE A 69 -16.38 -7.84 -4.39
N GLY A 70 -17.08 -8.72 -3.68
CA GLY A 70 -18.47 -8.47 -3.27
C GLY A 70 -19.44 -8.26 -4.46
N ALA A 71 -20.73 -8.05 -4.15
CA ALA A 71 -21.72 -7.71 -5.18
C ALA A 71 -21.62 -6.22 -5.60
N ALA A 72 -21.09 -5.37 -4.72
CA ALA A 72 -20.98 -3.94 -4.95
C ALA A 72 -19.92 -3.60 -6.00
N ALA A 73 -18.86 -4.39 -6.18
CA ALA A 73 -17.91 -4.12 -7.28
C ALA A 73 -18.61 -4.13 -8.65
N SER A 74 -19.52 -5.10 -8.88
CA SER A 74 -20.28 -5.17 -10.13
C SER A 74 -21.21 -3.97 -10.36
N SER A 75 -21.74 -3.34 -9.31
CA SER A 75 -22.59 -2.15 -9.46
C SER A 75 -21.80 -0.87 -9.74
N HIS A 76 -20.53 -0.82 -9.30
CA HIS A 76 -19.66 0.33 -9.49
C HIS A 76 -18.83 0.27 -10.79
N VAL A 77 -18.96 -0.78 -11.60
CA VAL A 77 -18.29 -0.86 -12.91
C VAL A 77 -19.12 -0.19 -14.00
N ILE A 78 -18.52 0.77 -14.70
CA ILE A 78 -19.16 1.40 -15.87
C ILE A 78 -19.16 0.43 -17.04
N HIS A 79 -20.35 0.11 -17.54
CA HIS A 79 -20.52 -0.61 -18.79
C HIS A 79 -20.67 0.38 -19.94
N ASP A 80 -19.70 0.38 -20.86
CA ASP A 80 -19.72 1.25 -22.04
C ASP A 80 -21.08 1.23 -22.75
N ALA A 81 -21.54 2.42 -23.14
CA ALA A 81 -22.52 2.57 -24.21
C ALA A 81 -21.74 2.57 -25.52
N LEU A 82 -21.59 1.42 -26.15
CA LEU A 82 -21.28 1.40 -27.57
C LEU A 82 -22.46 2.06 -28.33
N PRO A 83 -22.22 3.03 -29.22
CA PRO A 83 -23.27 3.57 -30.07
C PRO A 83 -23.68 2.47 -31.05
N ASN A 84 -24.91 1.96 -30.91
CA ASN A 84 -25.59 1.05 -31.84
C ASN A 84 -24.67 0.03 -32.54
N ASN A 85 -24.41 -1.09 -31.86
CA ASN A 85 -24.36 -2.35 -32.59
C ASN A 85 -25.24 -3.36 -31.86
N SER A 86 -26.33 -3.73 -32.53
CA SER A 86 -27.08 -4.94 -32.25
C SER A 86 -26.12 -6.11 -32.02
N SER A 87 -26.35 -6.87 -30.95
CA SER A 87 -25.81 -8.20 -30.68
C SER A 87 -24.28 -8.34 -30.78
N VAL A 88 -23.60 -8.26 -29.63
CA VAL A 88 -22.45 -9.13 -29.37
C VAL A 88 -22.63 -9.69 -27.96
N GLU A 89 -23.44 -10.74 -27.89
CA GLU A 89 -23.32 -11.78 -26.89
C GLU A 89 -21.90 -12.36 -26.98
N GLY A 90 -21.35 -12.75 -25.82
CA GLY A 90 -20.18 -13.61 -25.80
C GLY A 90 -20.45 -14.86 -26.63
N ASP A 91 -19.47 -15.24 -27.42
CA ASP A 91 -19.43 -16.46 -28.20
C ASP A 91 -19.63 -17.69 -27.27
N VAL A 92 -20.89 -18.12 -27.13
CA VAL A 92 -21.25 -19.47 -26.73
C VAL A 92 -21.66 -20.18 -28.01
N GLY A 93 -20.66 -20.66 -28.75
CA GLY A 93 -20.89 -21.58 -29.84
C GLY A 93 -21.63 -22.84 -29.37
N ALA A 94 -22.78 -23.10 -29.99
CA ALA A 94 -23.44 -24.40 -30.13
C ALA A 94 -24.37 -24.94 -29.01
N TRP A 95 -25.23 -24.10 -28.41
CA TRP A 95 -26.39 -24.61 -27.63
C TRP A 95 -27.68 -23.81 -27.93
N ASP A 96 -28.60 -24.41 -28.69
CA ASP A 96 -29.94 -23.86 -29.01
C ASP A 96 -30.99 -24.32 -27.98
N GLY A 97 -30.66 -24.16 -26.70
CA GLY A 97 -31.54 -24.47 -25.57
C GLY A 97 -31.84 -23.19 -24.82
N GLY A 98 -33.12 -22.83 -24.70
CA GLY A 98 -33.56 -21.59 -24.05
C GLY A 98 -32.94 -21.43 -22.66
N VAL A 99 -31.95 -20.53 -22.55
CA VAL A 99 -31.36 -20.12 -21.28
C VAL A 99 -32.32 -19.13 -20.65
N LEU A 100 -33.00 -19.57 -19.58
CA LEU A 100 -33.79 -18.70 -18.73
C LEU A 100 -32.82 -17.95 -17.81
N GLU A 101 -32.32 -16.81 -18.28
CA GLU A 101 -31.43 -15.93 -17.49
C GLU A 101 -32.22 -15.37 -16.30
N TYR A 102 -31.97 -15.91 -15.10
CA TYR A 102 -32.41 -15.30 -13.86
C TYR A 102 -31.46 -14.14 -13.52
N ARG A 103 -31.75 -12.96 -14.07
CA ARG A 103 -31.07 -11.73 -13.70
C ARG A 103 -31.67 -11.26 -12.37
N GLN A 104 -30.94 -11.46 -11.28
CA GLN A 104 -31.30 -10.95 -9.97
C GLN A 104 -31.40 -9.42 -10.04
N ASP A 105 -32.44 -8.83 -9.45
CA ASP A 105 -32.60 -7.38 -9.41
C ASP A 105 -31.33 -6.73 -8.82
N LEU A 106 -30.81 -5.72 -9.52
CA LEU A 106 -29.62 -4.98 -9.12
C LEU A 106 -29.81 -4.46 -7.68
N ILE A 107 -28.94 -4.90 -6.77
CA ILE A 107 -28.88 -4.33 -5.43
C ILE A 107 -28.49 -2.87 -5.60
N THR A 108 -29.41 -1.96 -5.28
CA THR A 108 -29.13 -0.53 -5.26
C THR A 108 -27.97 -0.30 -4.28
N PRO A 109 -26.81 0.24 -4.73
CA PRO A 109 -25.72 0.55 -3.81
C PRO A 109 -26.24 1.51 -2.75
N ARG A 110 -26.09 1.14 -1.48
CA ARG A 110 -26.40 2.04 -0.37
C ARG A 110 -25.35 3.14 -0.39
N LYS A 111 -25.73 4.33 -0.83
CA LYS A 111 -25.01 5.54 -0.44
C LYS A 111 -25.10 5.61 1.08
N ILE A 112 -23.98 5.35 1.75
CA ILE A 112 -23.85 5.46 3.21
C ILE A 112 -24.25 6.87 3.68
N ASP A 113 -24.25 7.86 2.78
CA ASP A 113 -24.54 9.26 3.08
C ASP A 113 -26.03 9.68 2.90
N ASP A 114 -26.92 8.86 2.31
CA ASP A 114 -28.31 9.29 2.01
C ASP A 114 -29.36 8.88 3.07
N GLU A 115 -29.07 7.95 3.99
CA GLU A 115 -30.03 7.52 5.04
C GLU A 115 -29.96 8.34 6.35
N ASP A 116 -29.00 9.26 6.52
CA ASP A 116 -28.82 10.03 7.76
C ASP A 116 -29.67 11.31 7.87
N SER A 117 -30.64 11.50 6.96
CA SER A 117 -31.53 12.67 6.98
C SER A 117 -32.77 12.52 7.88
N ALA A 118 -32.93 11.42 8.62
CA ALA A 118 -34.00 11.28 9.61
C ALA A 118 -33.61 10.42 10.83
N GLU A 119 -33.26 11.11 11.93
CA GLU A 119 -33.32 10.64 13.33
C GLU A 119 -32.66 9.27 13.66
N ALA A 120 -31.36 9.28 13.98
CA ALA A 120 -30.73 8.22 14.77
C ALA A 120 -30.14 8.75 16.11
N PRO A 121 -30.35 8.06 17.26
CA PRO A 121 -29.90 8.52 18.58
C PRO A 121 -28.38 8.35 18.74
N GLN A 122 -27.80 9.15 19.65
CA GLN A 122 -26.38 9.17 19.97
C GLN A 122 -25.81 7.78 20.31
N GLY A 123 -24.68 7.42 19.71
CA GLY A 123 -23.76 6.41 20.25
C GLY A 123 -23.40 5.20 19.37
N ASP A 124 -23.26 5.33 18.05
CA ASP A 124 -23.17 4.16 17.17
C ASP A 124 -21.94 4.10 16.26
N GLY A 125 -20.74 4.15 16.85
CA GLY A 125 -19.53 3.66 16.17
C GLY A 125 -19.50 2.13 16.01
N GLY A 126 -20.50 1.42 16.56
CA GLY A 126 -20.60 -0.04 16.55
C GLY A 126 -21.28 -0.62 15.31
N ARG A 127 -22.27 0.05 14.71
CA ARG A 127 -23.01 -0.47 13.55
C ARG A 127 -22.19 -0.60 12.27
N HIS A 128 -21.19 0.23 12.05
CA HIS A 128 -20.37 0.16 10.84
C HIS A 128 -19.53 -1.14 10.78
N ARG A 129 -19.07 -1.64 11.93
CA ARG A 129 -18.29 -2.90 12.06
C ARG A 129 -19.03 -4.13 11.55
N GLU A 130 -20.36 -4.19 11.73
CA GLU A 130 -21.15 -5.36 11.32
C GLU A 130 -21.54 -5.35 9.83
N THR A 131 -21.31 -4.22 9.13
CA THR A 131 -21.92 -3.98 7.80
C THR A 131 -20.92 -4.11 6.64
N ILE A 132 -19.63 -3.83 6.84
CA ILE A 132 -18.63 -3.80 5.75
C ILE A 132 -17.91 -5.15 5.65
N ARG A 133 -18.13 -5.89 4.55
CA ARG A 133 -17.54 -7.22 4.33
C ARG A 133 -16.52 -7.26 3.21
N TYR A 134 -16.66 -6.37 2.24
CA TYR A 134 -15.79 -6.25 1.08
C TYR A 134 -15.31 -4.82 0.94
N TRP A 135 -14.12 -4.63 0.35
CA TRP A 135 -13.59 -3.29 0.06
C TRP A 135 -14.51 -2.51 -0.88
N SER A 136 -15.27 -3.19 -1.74
CA SER A 136 -16.23 -2.57 -2.65
C SER A 136 -17.45 -1.96 -1.94
N ASP A 137 -17.76 -2.40 -0.70
CA ASP A 137 -19.01 -2.04 -0.01
C ASP A 137 -19.07 -0.56 0.38
N PHE A 138 -17.91 0.08 0.49
CA PHE A 138 -17.78 1.50 0.85
C PHE A 138 -17.08 2.34 -0.24
N SER A 139 -16.95 1.81 -1.46
CA SER A 139 -16.42 2.58 -2.58
C SER A 139 -17.39 3.71 -2.96
N ARG A 140 -16.86 4.91 -3.14
CA ARG A 140 -17.59 6.07 -3.67
C ARG A 140 -17.35 6.32 -5.14
N VAL A 141 -16.27 5.75 -5.68
CA VAL A 141 -15.88 5.89 -7.09
C VAL A 141 -16.45 4.78 -7.95
N TYR A 142 -16.67 5.10 -9.22
CA TYR A 142 -16.93 4.12 -10.27
C TYR A 142 -15.61 3.67 -10.91
N TYR A 143 -15.56 2.40 -11.32
CA TYR A 143 -14.40 1.79 -11.95
C TYR A 143 -14.66 1.51 -13.43
N ALA A 144 -13.63 1.65 -14.26
CA ALA A 144 -13.69 1.15 -15.63
C ALA A 144 -13.70 -0.38 -15.63
N ARG A 145 -14.30 -1.01 -16.66
CA ARG A 145 -14.34 -2.48 -16.75
C ARG A 145 -12.94 -3.11 -16.72
N LYS A 146 -11.97 -2.49 -17.40
CA LYS A 146 -10.56 -2.94 -17.41
C LYS A 146 -9.86 -2.79 -16.07
N SER A 147 -10.40 -1.98 -15.16
CA SER A 147 -9.79 -1.78 -13.85
C SER A 147 -10.01 -2.96 -12.91
N ILE A 148 -11.02 -3.79 -13.15
CA ILE A 148 -11.38 -4.88 -12.26
C ILE A 148 -10.82 -6.20 -12.78
N GLN A 149 -9.80 -6.73 -12.09
CA GLN A 149 -9.08 -7.94 -12.45
C GLN A 149 -9.39 -9.06 -11.46
N MET A 150 -10.41 -9.86 -11.79
CA MET A 150 -10.86 -10.97 -10.93
C MET A 150 -9.99 -12.21 -11.13
N VAL A 151 -9.06 -12.44 -10.21
CA VAL A 151 -8.21 -13.64 -10.25
C VAL A 151 -9.04 -14.85 -9.81
N PRO A 152 -9.10 -15.93 -10.64
CA PRO A 152 -9.82 -17.14 -10.28
C PRO A 152 -9.30 -17.76 -8.98
N GLN A 153 -10.20 -18.17 -8.10
CA GLN A 153 -9.83 -18.91 -6.90
C GLN A 153 -9.71 -20.40 -7.27
N SER A 154 -8.48 -20.90 -7.36
CA SER A 154 -8.22 -22.34 -7.47
C SER A 154 -8.58 -23.05 -6.15
N LEU A 155 -9.14 -24.26 -6.24
CA LEU A 155 -9.60 -25.05 -5.08
C LEU A 155 -8.45 -25.42 -4.12
N ASP A 156 -7.21 -25.47 -4.63
CA ASP A 156 -6.02 -25.90 -3.90
C ASP A 156 -5.24 -24.75 -3.23
N TRP A 157 -5.65 -23.50 -3.42
CA TRP A 157 -4.94 -22.31 -2.92
C TRP A 157 -4.73 -22.32 -1.39
N GLU A 158 -5.71 -22.78 -0.60
CA GLU A 158 -5.59 -22.81 0.87
C GLU A 158 -4.58 -23.85 1.38
N THR A 159 -4.24 -24.83 0.53
CA THR A 159 -3.24 -25.87 0.79
C THR A 159 -1.85 -25.52 0.25
N THR A 160 -1.76 -24.69 -0.79
CA THR A 160 -0.51 -24.19 -1.37
C THR A 160 -0.13 -22.77 -0.93
N ASP A 161 -0.86 -22.19 0.03
CA ASP A 161 -0.61 -20.86 0.59
C ASP A 161 0.88 -20.71 0.95
N GLY A 162 1.57 -19.86 0.18
CA GLY A 162 3.00 -19.60 0.31
C GLY A 162 3.91 -20.24 -0.74
N ASP A 163 3.43 -21.01 -1.72
CA ASP A 163 4.28 -21.50 -2.80
C ASP A 163 4.60 -20.44 -3.86
N TRP A 164 5.86 -20.00 -3.87
CA TRP A 164 6.35 -18.96 -4.77
C TRP A 164 6.16 -19.32 -6.25
N LYS A 165 6.66 -20.50 -6.67
CA LYS A 165 6.64 -20.94 -8.08
C LYS A 165 5.21 -21.12 -8.58
N GLN A 166 4.33 -21.64 -7.73
CA GLN A 166 2.93 -21.79 -8.07
C GLN A 166 2.25 -20.42 -8.29
N GLY A 167 2.58 -19.43 -7.45
CA GLY A 167 2.08 -18.07 -7.59
C GLY A 167 2.53 -17.39 -8.89
N GLU A 168 3.78 -17.60 -9.31
CA GLU A 168 4.27 -17.12 -10.61
C GLU A 168 3.55 -17.81 -11.79
N GLN A 169 3.31 -19.12 -11.70
CA GLN A 169 2.57 -19.85 -12.72
C GLN A 169 1.14 -19.35 -12.86
N TYR A 170 0.49 -18.99 -11.74
CA TYR A 170 -0.85 -18.41 -11.78
C TYR A 170 -0.90 -17.07 -12.50
N PHE A 171 0.13 -16.22 -12.33
CA PHE A 171 0.23 -14.99 -13.12
C PHE A 171 0.28 -15.30 -14.62
N ARG A 172 1.16 -16.22 -15.05
CA ARG A 172 1.31 -16.55 -16.48
C ARG A 172 0.00 -17.06 -17.09
N GLN A 173 -0.70 -17.96 -16.39
CA GLN A 173 -2.00 -18.45 -16.82
C GLN A 173 -3.04 -17.33 -16.88
N PHE A 174 -3.09 -16.47 -15.85
CA PHE A 174 -4.02 -15.35 -15.82
C PHE A 174 -3.77 -14.35 -16.96
N ASP A 175 -2.51 -14.03 -17.25
CA ASP A 175 -2.15 -13.14 -18.35
C ASP A 175 -2.51 -13.74 -19.72
N GLU A 176 -2.25 -15.04 -19.93
CA GLU A 176 -2.66 -15.76 -21.14
C GLU A 176 -4.19 -15.73 -21.33
N ASP A 177 -4.97 -16.00 -20.27
CA ASP A 177 -6.42 -16.09 -20.32
C ASP A 177 -7.10 -14.71 -20.45
N ALA A 178 -6.63 -13.73 -19.68
CA ALA A 178 -7.23 -12.39 -19.60
C ALA A 178 -6.62 -11.39 -20.58
N SER A 179 -5.51 -11.75 -21.26
CA SER A 179 -4.68 -10.83 -22.03
C SER A 179 -4.35 -9.58 -21.20
N LEU A 180 -3.83 -9.75 -19.98
CA LEU A 180 -3.72 -8.66 -19.02
C LEU A 180 -2.76 -7.58 -19.53
N LEU A 181 -1.56 -7.96 -19.95
CA LEU A 181 -0.53 -7.04 -20.44
C LEU A 181 -0.94 -6.37 -21.77
N GLU A 182 -1.28 -7.17 -22.78
CA GLU A 182 -1.67 -6.66 -24.11
C GLU A 182 -3.07 -6.01 -24.15
N GLY A 183 -3.91 -6.28 -23.15
CA GLY A 183 -5.25 -5.74 -23.01
C GLY A 183 -5.32 -4.63 -21.98
N SER A 184 -5.62 -4.99 -20.72
CA SER A 184 -6.01 -4.01 -19.69
C SER A 184 -4.89 -3.03 -19.33
N VAL A 185 -3.64 -3.51 -19.25
CA VAL A 185 -2.47 -2.67 -18.99
C VAL A 185 -2.24 -1.74 -20.18
N ARG A 186 -2.10 -2.29 -21.39
CA ARG A 186 -1.87 -1.52 -22.61
C ARG A 186 -2.94 -0.44 -22.82
N LEU A 187 -4.23 -0.79 -22.72
CA LEU A 187 -5.33 0.16 -22.82
C LEU A 187 -5.27 1.28 -21.76
N SER A 188 -4.78 0.98 -20.55
CA SER A 188 -4.63 2.00 -19.50
C SER A 188 -3.48 2.97 -19.78
N LEU A 189 -2.42 2.49 -20.41
CA LEU A 189 -1.30 3.31 -20.84
C LEU A 189 -1.66 4.15 -22.08
N GLU A 190 -2.37 3.58 -23.06
CA GLU A 190 -2.78 4.27 -24.29
C GLU A 190 -3.80 5.40 -24.04
N GLU A 191 -4.62 5.30 -22.99
CA GLU A 191 -5.52 6.36 -22.54
C GLU A 191 -4.82 7.50 -21.77
N SER A 192 -3.51 7.40 -21.56
CA SER A 192 -2.72 8.40 -20.86
C SER A 192 -1.84 9.15 -21.86
N ASP A 193 -1.89 10.49 -21.85
CA ASP A 193 -1.07 11.30 -22.76
C ASP A 193 0.42 11.22 -22.38
N SER A 194 0.72 11.22 -21.08
CA SER A 194 2.09 11.11 -20.58
C SER A 194 2.13 10.45 -19.19
N VAL A 195 2.35 9.13 -19.20
CA VAL A 195 2.54 8.35 -17.96
C VAL A 195 3.85 8.75 -17.29
N GLN A 196 3.78 9.29 -16.07
CA GLN A 196 4.96 9.65 -15.28
C GLN A 196 5.55 8.46 -14.52
N GLY A 197 4.75 7.42 -14.26
CA GLY A 197 5.17 6.26 -13.50
C GLY A 197 4.00 5.34 -13.13
N ILE A 198 4.35 4.22 -12.49
CA ILE A 198 3.42 3.23 -11.94
C ILE A 198 3.52 3.31 -10.41
N GLN A 199 2.38 3.35 -9.74
CA GLN A 199 2.28 3.27 -8.28
C GLN A 199 1.58 1.97 -7.88
N VAL A 200 2.25 1.13 -7.10
CA VAL A 200 1.81 -0.22 -6.76
C VAL A 200 1.58 -0.33 -5.26
N LEU A 201 0.48 -0.96 -4.86
CA LEU A 201 0.15 -1.30 -3.48
C LEU A 201 -0.33 -2.75 -3.44
N ASN A 202 0.35 -3.64 -2.70
CA ASN A 202 -0.03 -5.05 -2.74
C ASN A 202 0.22 -5.80 -1.45
N ASP A 203 -0.61 -6.81 -1.20
CA ASP A 203 -0.43 -7.75 -0.11
C ASP A 203 0.62 -8.79 -0.50
N THR A 204 1.76 -8.80 0.19
CA THR A 204 2.84 -9.75 -0.15
C THR A 204 2.45 -11.19 0.17
N ALA A 205 1.73 -11.43 1.27
CA ALA A 205 1.31 -12.77 1.69
C ALA A 205 0.47 -13.50 0.63
N SER A 206 -0.45 -12.78 -0.03
CA SER A 206 -1.40 -13.36 -0.99
C SER A 206 -1.07 -13.10 -2.45
N PHE A 207 -0.38 -12.01 -2.77
CA PHE A 207 -0.13 -11.59 -4.14
C PHE A 207 1.36 -11.37 -4.43
N GLY A 208 2.28 -11.60 -3.48
CA GLY A 208 3.72 -11.39 -3.66
C GLY A 208 4.31 -12.01 -4.93
N PRO A 209 4.20 -13.34 -5.15
CA PRO A 209 4.75 -13.98 -6.35
C PRO A 209 4.04 -13.56 -7.64
N PHE A 210 2.72 -13.36 -7.59
CA PHE A 210 1.92 -12.88 -8.73
C PHE A 210 2.39 -11.48 -9.16
N MET A 211 2.55 -10.58 -8.18
CA MET A 211 3.00 -9.22 -8.41
C MET A 211 4.46 -9.16 -8.81
N HIS A 212 5.32 -10.05 -8.29
CA HIS A 212 6.69 -10.17 -8.77
C HIS A 212 6.72 -10.45 -10.28
N SER A 213 5.99 -11.48 -10.73
CA SER A 213 5.93 -11.82 -12.16
C SER A 213 5.32 -10.70 -13.01
N LEU A 214 4.26 -10.05 -12.53
CA LEU A 214 3.65 -8.90 -13.22
C LEU A 214 4.66 -7.74 -13.35
N LEU A 215 5.35 -7.39 -12.27
CA LEU A 215 6.31 -6.27 -12.28
C LEU A 215 7.54 -6.59 -13.12
N THR A 216 8.02 -7.83 -13.13
CA THR A 216 9.10 -8.26 -14.03
C THR A 216 8.66 -8.13 -15.49
N ALA A 217 7.47 -8.61 -15.86
CA ALA A 217 6.97 -8.50 -17.23
C ALA A 217 6.77 -7.04 -17.64
N LEU A 218 6.20 -6.21 -16.76
CA LEU A 218 6.06 -4.76 -16.98
C LEU A 218 7.42 -4.08 -17.11
N HIS A 219 8.40 -4.46 -16.29
CA HIS A 219 9.74 -3.93 -16.37
C HIS A 219 10.39 -4.27 -17.71
N ASP A 220 10.30 -5.52 -18.16
CA ASP A 220 10.88 -5.97 -19.44
C ASP A 220 10.26 -5.28 -20.65
N ASP A 221 8.94 -5.07 -20.65
CA ASP A 221 8.23 -4.39 -21.74
C ASP A 221 8.40 -2.86 -21.70
N MET A 222 8.48 -2.29 -20.49
CA MET A 222 8.32 -0.84 -20.26
C MET A 222 9.48 -0.21 -19.48
N LEU A 223 10.70 -0.75 -19.58
CA LEU A 223 11.97 -0.44 -18.87
C LEU A 223 12.27 1.02 -18.46
N LYS A 224 11.56 2.00 -19.03
CA LYS A 224 11.75 3.44 -18.77
C LYS A 224 10.76 4.05 -17.78
N ILE A 225 9.68 3.36 -17.42
CA ILE A 225 8.64 3.92 -16.57
C ILE A 225 9.01 3.70 -15.10
N PRO A 226 9.20 4.79 -14.30
CA PRO A 226 9.49 4.66 -12.87
C PRO A 226 8.38 3.89 -12.14
N CYS A 227 8.76 2.98 -11.24
CA CYS A 227 7.83 2.18 -10.46
C CYS A 227 8.03 2.42 -8.96
N LEU A 228 6.99 2.89 -8.29
CA LEU A 228 6.96 3.14 -6.84
C LEU A 228 6.06 2.08 -6.18
N VAL A 229 6.63 1.23 -5.34
CA VAL A 229 5.94 0.06 -4.78
C VAL A 229 5.79 0.17 -3.27
N PHE A 230 4.59 -0.06 -2.76
CA PHE A 230 4.26 -0.12 -1.34
C PHE A 230 3.79 -1.53 -0.99
N PRO A 231 4.71 -2.46 -0.70
CA PRO A 231 4.33 -3.82 -0.34
C PRO A 231 3.85 -3.86 1.11
N LEU A 232 2.66 -4.40 1.32
CA LEU A 232 2.08 -4.72 2.62
C LEU A 232 2.60 -6.09 3.05
N LEU A 233 3.59 -6.09 3.93
CA LEU A 233 4.31 -7.27 4.37
C LEU A 233 3.43 -8.22 5.19
N SER A 234 3.83 -9.48 5.23
CA SER A 234 3.04 -10.54 5.83
C SER A 234 2.90 -10.39 7.34
N ASN A 235 1.72 -10.71 7.85
CA ASN A 235 1.48 -10.83 9.29
C ASN A 235 2.20 -12.06 9.83
N THR A 236 3.34 -11.86 10.49
CA THR A 236 3.90 -12.84 11.42
C THR A 236 4.17 -12.16 12.75
N ASN A 237 3.88 -12.84 13.86
CA ASN A 237 3.96 -12.29 15.21
C ASN A 237 5.40 -12.17 15.73
N GLY A 238 6.28 -11.56 14.92
CA GLY A 238 7.70 -11.38 15.16
C GLY A 238 8.59 -12.43 14.50
N TRP A 239 9.88 -12.26 14.73
CA TRP A 239 10.95 -13.06 14.15
C TRP A 239 11.16 -14.42 14.84
N ASP A 240 10.50 -14.66 15.98
CA ASP A 240 10.56 -15.93 16.72
C ASP A 240 9.34 -16.78 16.37
N ILE A 241 9.33 -17.30 15.14
CA ILE A 241 8.27 -18.18 14.65
C ILE A 241 8.42 -19.56 15.30
N ASP A 242 7.32 -20.08 15.85
CA ASP A 242 7.26 -21.44 16.38
C ASP A 242 7.68 -22.45 15.31
N VAL A 243 8.47 -23.44 15.68
CA VAL A 243 9.03 -24.47 14.78
C VAL A 243 7.92 -25.19 14.00
N GLU A 244 6.72 -25.26 14.58
CA GLU A 244 5.54 -25.88 14.00
C GLU A 244 4.77 -24.97 13.01
N ASP A 245 4.98 -23.64 13.04
CA ASP A 245 4.30 -22.71 12.12
C ASP A 245 5.04 -22.58 10.78
N ARG A 246 4.95 -23.65 10.00
CA ARG A 246 5.52 -23.72 8.64
C ARG A 246 4.91 -22.68 7.69
N ARG A 247 3.67 -22.26 7.91
CA ARG A 247 2.98 -21.29 7.05
C ARG A 247 3.48 -19.87 7.31
N GLY A 248 3.60 -19.48 8.58
CA GLY A 248 4.22 -18.21 8.98
C GLY A 248 5.67 -18.11 8.47
N ALA A 249 6.45 -19.17 8.63
CA ALA A 249 7.82 -19.20 8.11
C ALA A 249 7.90 -19.04 6.59
N ARG A 250 6.99 -19.69 5.83
CA ARG A 250 6.94 -19.54 4.38
C ARG A 250 6.52 -18.13 3.94
N ARG A 251 5.62 -17.48 4.68
CA ARG A 251 5.22 -16.08 4.44
C ARG A 251 6.40 -15.12 4.61
N LEU A 252 7.20 -15.25 5.66
CA LEU A 252 8.41 -14.42 5.83
C LEU A 252 9.46 -14.66 4.74
N ILE A 253 9.64 -15.90 4.29
CA ILE A 253 10.53 -16.18 3.15
C ILE A 253 9.99 -15.53 1.89
N ASN A 254 8.69 -15.59 1.63
CA ASN A 254 8.09 -14.94 0.47
C ASN A 254 8.23 -13.42 0.55
N ASP A 255 8.11 -12.81 1.74
CA ASP A 255 8.41 -11.39 1.92
C ASP A 255 9.87 -11.08 1.54
N ALA A 256 10.82 -11.90 1.99
CA ALA A 256 12.23 -11.76 1.65
C ALA A 256 12.51 -11.92 0.15
N ILE A 257 11.96 -12.96 -0.50
CA ILE A 257 12.09 -13.18 -1.95
C ILE A 257 11.49 -12.00 -2.71
N TYR A 258 10.30 -11.53 -2.30
CA TYR A 258 9.64 -10.42 -2.95
C TYR A 258 10.43 -9.13 -2.84
N LEU A 259 10.92 -8.80 -1.64
CA LEU A 259 11.78 -7.64 -1.43
C LEU A 259 13.03 -7.75 -2.32
N ARG A 260 13.75 -8.88 -2.31
CA ARG A 260 14.92 -9.10 -3.21
C ARG A 260 14.57 -8.80 -4.67
N GLY A 261 13.47 -9.35 -5.17
CA GLY A 261 13.01 -9.11 -6.54
C GLY A 261 12.67 -7.64 -6.84
N LEU A 262 12.09 -6.91 -5.89
CA LEU A 262 11.75 -5.49 -6.05
C LEU A 262 12.99 -4.60 -6.18
N SER A 263 14.16 -5.03 -5.72
CA SER A 263 15.40 -4.26 -5.90
C SER A 263 15.79 -4.09 -7.38
N GLU A 264 15.34 -4.98 -8.24
CA GLU A 264 15.59 -4.94 -9.69
C GLU A 264 14.45 -4.27 -10.46
N THR A 265 13.19 -4.52 -10.06
CA THR A 265 12.02 -4.06 -10.83
C THR A 265 11.49 -2.69 -10.40
N ALA A 266 11.71 -2.27 -9.15
CA ALA A 266 11.15 -1.02 -8.61
C ALA A 266 12.19 0.11 -8.54
N SER A 267 11.75 1.33 -8.83
CA SER A 267 12.59 2.54 -8.66
C SER A 267 12.71 2.95 -7.19
N LEU A 268 11.66 2.69 -6.39
CA LEU A 268 11.66 2.81 -4.94
C LEU A 268 10.59 1.89 -4.35
N THR A 269 10.94 1.23 -3.25
CA THR A 269 10.07 0.35 -2.48
C THR A 269 9.92 0.89 -1.07
N VAL A 270 8.69 1.01 -0.59
CA VAL A 270 8.34 1.48 0.75
C VAL A 270 7.53 0.39 1.46
N PRO A 271 8.19 -0.61 2.08
CA PRO A 271 7.49 -1.69 2.73
C PRO A 271 6.69 -1.19 3.94
N ILE A 272 5.53 -1.78 4.17
CA ILE A 272 4.65 -1.45 5.29
C ILE A 272 4.38 -2.75 6.04
N GLN A 273 4.67 -2.76 7.33
CA GLN A 273 4.40 -3.90 8.20
C GLN A 273 2.91 -4.08 8.40
N SER A 274 2.49 -5.33 8.52
CA SER A 274 1.09 -5.68 8.75
C SER A 274 0.53 -4.99 10.01
N PRO A 275 -0.75 -4.53 9.99
CA PRO A 275 -1.39 -3.94 11.16
C PRO A 275 -1.36 -4.78 12.43
N SER A 276 -1.34 -6.10 12.26
CA SER A 276 -1.18 -7.09 13.32
C SER A 276 0.03 -6.88 14.24
N VAL A 277 1.16 -6.40 13.70
CA VAL A 277 2.38 -6.18 14.51
C VAL A 277 2.38 -4.84 15.23
N TRP A 278 1.49 -3.92 14.85
CA TRP A 278 1.43 -2.59 15.44
C TRP A 278 0.98 -2.59 16.90
N ALA A 279 0.18 -3.58 17.32
CA ALA A 279 -0.27 -3.75 18.70
C ALA A 279 0.89 -3.96 19.71
N ARG A 280 2.08 -4.35 19.23
CA ARG A 280 3.30 -4.51 20.04
C ARG A 280 3.95 -3.18 20.39
N TYR A 281 3.54 -2.09 19.75
CA TYR A 281 4.07 -0.75 20.01
C TYR A 281 3.21 -0.07 21.09
N GLU A 282 3.74 0.01 22.31
CA GLU A 282 3.05 0.59 23.48
C GLU A 282 2.68 2.08 23.30
N ALA A 283 3.27 2.76 22.31
CA ALA A 283 3.21 4.22 22.20
C ALA A 283 1.90 4.78 21.62
N SER A 284 0.99 3.94 21.10
CA SER A 284 -0.30 4.44 20.64
C SER A 284 -1.48 3.49 20.93
N PRO A 285 -2.44 3.92 21.76
CA PRO A 285 -3.74 3.25 21.90
C PRO A 285 -4.52 3.13 20.57
N GLN A 286 -4.16 3.92 19.54
CA GLN A 286 -4.81 3.94 18.22
C GLN A 286 -4.63 2.63 17.45
N LEU A 287 -3.63 1.81 17.81
CA LEU A 287 -3.22 0.58 17.11
C LEU A 287 -3.73 -0.69 17.82
N LYS A 288 -4.57 -0.57 18.86
CA LYS A 288 -5.18 -1.70 19.59
C LYS A 288 -6.51 -2.14 19.00
N THR A 289 -6.69 -1.99 17.69
CA THR A 289 -7.89 -2.41 16.97
C THR A 289 -7.71 -3.87 16.56
N GLU A 290 -8.35 -4.78 17.30
CA GLU A 290 -8.49 -6.18 16.86
C GLU A 290 -9.17 -6.24 15.48
N ASP A 291 -8.48 -6.87 14.53
CA ASP A 291 -8.93 -7.51 13.28
C ASP A 291 -9.91 -6.78 12.36
N ASP A 292 -9.99 -5.44 12.44
CA ASP A 292 -10.82 -4.68 11.53
C ASP A 292 -10.03 -4.11 10.35
N LEU A 293 -10.08 -4.82 9.22
CA LEU A 293 -9.46 -4.41 7.96
C LEU A 293 -9.88 -3.00 7.55
N TYR A 294 -11.15 -2.65 7.72
CA TYR A 294 -11.67 -1.34 7.32
C TYR A 294 -10.99 -0.20 8.08
N HIS A 295 -10.79 -0.37 9.40
CA HIS A 295 -10.18 0.67 10.22
C HIS A 295 -8.67 0.76 10.02
N THR A 296 -7.99 -0.38 10.03
CA THR A 296 -6.53 -0.44 9.84
C THR A 296 -6.13 0.08 8.47
N SER A 297 -6.87 -0.28 7.42
CA SER A 297 -6.61 0.19 6.06
C SER A 297 -6.76 1.70 5.90
N GLY A 298 -7.69 2.33 6.64
CA GLY A 298 -7.86 3.78 6.57
C GLY A 298 -6.68 4.55 7.16
N ILE A 299 -5.98 4.00 8.17
CA ILE A 299 -4.76 4.61 8.74
C ILE A 299 -3.64 4.54 7.71
N ILE A 300 -3.43 3.36 7.11
CA ILE A 300 -2.45 3.19 6.03
C ILE A 300 -2.76 4.15 4.89
N SER A 301 -4.02 4.18 4.45
CA SER A 301 -4.48 5.04 3.36
C SER A 301 -4.23 6.52 3.65
N ALA A 302 -4.49 7.00 4.86
CA ALA A 302 -4.26 8.40 5.21
C ALA A 302 -2.78 8.79 5.04
N HIS A 303 -1.87 7.93 5.50
CA HIS A 303 -0.43 8.16 5.37
C HIS A 303 0.06 7.96 3.94
N PHE A 304 -0.38 6.92 3.25
CA PHE A 304 -0.07 6.64 1.84
C PHE A 304 -0.55 7.74 0.90
N GLU A 305 -1.78 8.24 1.09
CA GLU A 305 -2.33 9.35 0.32
C GLU A 305 -1.53 10.63 0.60
N SER A 306 -1.37 10.97 1.88
CA SER A 306 -0.67 12.20 2.27
C SER A 306 0.79 12.20 1.83
N SER A 307 1.50 11.08 1.96
CA SER A 307 2.91 10.97 1.58
C SER A 307 3.14 11.08 0.08
N THR A 308 2.17 10.65 -0.73
CA THR A 308 2.23 10.70 -2.20
C THR A 308 1.51 11.91 -2.78
N LEU A 309 0.85 12.74 -1.97
CA LEU A 309 0.19 13.97 -2.38
C LEU A 309 1.05 14.88 -3.27
N PRO A 310 2.37 15.09 -3.00
CA PRO A 310 3.21 15.95 -3.85
C PRO A 310 3.25 15.55 -5.33
N LEU A 311 3.01 14.27 -5.65
CA LEU A 311 2.96 13.74 -7.02
C LEU A 311 1.70 14.19 -7.79
N ARG A 312 0.70 14.71 -7.08
CA ARG A 312 -0.61 15.11 -7.60
C ARG A 312 -0.86 16.62 -7.49
N LEU A 313 0.07 17.42 -6.96
CA LEU A 313 -0.13 18.87 -6.87
C LEU A 313 0.15 19.55 -8.22
N THR A 314 -0.73 20.45 -8.65
CA THR A 314 -0.62 21.12 -9.97
C THR A 314 0.60 22.05 -10.06
N LYS A 315 1.06 22.59 -8.93
CA LYS A 315 2.13 23.59 -8.86
C LYS A 315 3.51 23.00 -8.56
N THR A 316 3.59 21.72 -8.19
CA THR A 316 4.88 21.06 -7.92
C THR A 316 5.41 20.41 -9.19
N ALA A 317 6.73 20.41 -9.33
CA ALA A 317 7.41 19.70 -10.41
C ALA A 317 7.76 18.24 -10.03
N ASP A 318 7.36 17.76 -8.85
CA ASP A 318 7.73 16.44 -8.36
C ASP A 318 7.02 15.34 -9.16
N ASP A 319 7.79 14.46 -9.81
CA ASP A 319 7.32 13.23 -10.46
C ASP A 319 7.80 11.99 -9.72
N ILE A 320 7.30 10.82 -10.11
CA ILE A 320 7.72 9.56 -9.47
C ILE A 320 9.24 9.38 -9.61
N SER A 321 9.84 9.78 -10.72
CA SER A 321 11.29 9.71 -10.92
C SER A 321 12.07 10.57 -9.92
N SER A 322 11.68 11.84 -9.73
CA SER A 322 12.31 12.78 -8.79
C SER A 322 12.02 12.40 -7.34
N PHE A 323 10.85 11.82 -7.08
CA PHE A 323 10.48 11.28 -5.78
C PHE A 323 11.41 10.13 -5.39
N CYS A 324 11.57 9.14 -6.27
CA CYS A 324 12.43 7.99 -6.07
C CYS A 324 13.91 8.39 -5.99
N SER A 325 14.38 9.23 -6.92
CA SER A 325 15.78 9.66 -6.99
C SER A 325 16.24 10.41 -5.76
N GLN A 326 15.37 11.23 -5.15
CA GLN A 326 15.72 11.94 -3.92
C GLN A 326 15.89 10.97 -2.73
N LEU A 327 15.09 9.90 -2.67
CA LEU A 327 15.11 8.98 -1.54
C LEU A 327 16.20 7.92 -1.70
N ASN A 328 16.50 7.48 -2.93
CA ASN A 328 17.52 6.49 -3.24
C ASN A 328 18.95 7.09 -3.30
N ILE A 329 19.44 7.61 -2.17
CA ILE A 329 20.79 8.25 -2.09
C ILE A 329 21.91 7.21 -1.97
N ARG A 330 21.66 6.09 -1.30
CA ARG A 330 22.66 5.05 -0.98
C ARG A 330 22.70 3.90 -2.00
N GLY A 331 22.03 4.04 -3.14
CA GLY A 331 22.02 3.03 -4.20
C GLY A 331 21.15 1.81 -3.91
N SER A 332 20.36 1.85 -2.84
CA SER A 332 19.41 0.81 -2.46
C SER A 332 17.98 1.38 -2.50
N PRO A 333 17.07 0.82 -3.31
CA PRO A 333 15.78 1.43 -3.61
C PRO A 333 14.75 1.17 -2.50
N TYR A 334 15.11 1.38 -1.23
CA TYR A 334 14.20 1.20 -0.11
C TYR A 334 14.08 2.47 0.73
N ALA A 335 12.86 2.75 1.16
CA ALA A 335 12.54 3.83 2.08
C ALA A 335 11.52 3.36 3.13
N GLU A 336 11.37 4.14 4.18
CA GLU A 336 10.41 3.93 5.25
C GLU A 336 9.30 4.99 5.20
N ILE A 337 8.10 4.63 5.62
CA ILE A 337 6.98 5.56 5.79
C ILE A 337 6.62 5.70 7.26
N CYS A 338 6.53 6.94 7.71
CA CYS A 338 6.26 7.31 9.08
C CYS A 338 5.14 8.34 9.15
N GLY A 339 4.44 8.42 10.29
CA GLY A 339 3.46 9.47 10.48
C GLY A 339 2.74 9.47 11.82
N ILE A 340 1.88 10.47 11.98
CA ILE A 340 0.98 10.65 13.12
C ILE A 340 -0.27 11.43 12.67
N THR A 341 -1.44 11.06 13.21
CA THR A 341 -2.74 11.69 12.91
C THR A 341 -3.40 12.40 14.10
N ASP A 342 -3.07 12.00 15.34
CA ASP A 342 -3.65 12.57 16.57
C ASP A 342 -2.75 13.66 17.16
N ILE A 343 -2.60 14.77 16.43
CA ILE A 343 -1.74 15.88 16.86
C ILE A 343 -2.51 16.73 17.88
N THR A 344 -2.02 16.74 19.12
CA THR A 344 -2.54 17.57 20.21
C THR A 344 -1.57 18.69 20.58
N SER A 345 -0.27 18.37 20.59
CA SER A 345 0.83 19.28 20.84
C SER A 345 1.95 19.00 19.84
N THR A 346 1.97 19.77 18.74
CA THR A 346 2.87 19.57 17.61
C THR A 346 4.33 19.37 18.02
N GLU A 347 4.83 20.12 19.01
CA GLU A 347 6.23 19.99 19.44
C GLU A 347 6.51 18.66 20.18
N GLN A 348 5.60 18.19 21.02
CA GLN A 348 5.79 16.95 21.78
C GLN A 348 5.54 15.73 20.89
N ASP A 349 4.49 15.80 20.08
CA ASP A 349 4.05 14.73 19.21
C ASP A 349 5.09 14.40 18.14
N LEU A 350 5.66 15.42 17.47
CA LEU A 350 6.73 15.21 16.49
C LEU A 350 8.02 14.62 17.10
N LYS A 351 8.23 14.72 18.42
CA LYS A 351 9.44 14.17 19.08
C LYS A 351 9.28 12.72 19.53
N SER A 352 8.06 12.28 19.82
CA SER A 352 7.84 11.04 20.58
C SER A 352 6.75 10.14 20.01
N ASN A 353 5.84 10.69 19.20
CA ASN A 353 4.61 10.00 18.82
C ASN A 353 4.54 9.71 17.30
N ILE A 354 5.61 9.97 16.55
CA ILE A 354 5.71 9.55 15.14
C ILE A 354 5.88 8.03 15.10
N PHE A 355 4.96 7.36 14.42
CA PHE A 355 4.98 5.93 14.21
C PHE A 355 5.66 5.60 12.87
N ASN A 356 6.56 4.62 12.86
CA ASN A 356 7.21 4.12 11.65
C ASN A 356 6.50 2.85 11.19
N PHE A 357 5.76 2.90 10.09
CA PHE A 357 4.98 1.79 9.58
C PHE A 357 5.83 0.72 8.88
N SER A 358 7.10 0.99 8.56
CA SER A 358 7.96 0.12 7.74
C SER A 358 8.87 -0.81 8.54
N ASN A 359 9.51 -0.31 9.60
CA ASN A 359 10.44 -1.11 10.42
C ASN A 359 10.09 -1.09 11.92
N MET A 360 9.04 -0.38 12.31
CA MET A 360 8.59 -0.24 13.70
C MET A 360 9.63 0.40 14.65
N GLU A 361 10.74 0.94 14.11
CA GLU A 361 11.73 1.65 14.93
C GLU A 361 11.23 3.04 15.30
N ARG A 362 11.78 3.57 16.39
CA ARG A 362 11.51 4.95 16.78
C ARG A 362 12.06 5.90 15.71
N PHE A 363 11.20 6.79 15.23
CA PHE A 363 11.63 7.86 14.33
C PHE A 363 12.68 8.76 14.99
N ASP A 364 13.91 8.76 14.46
CA ASP A 364 15.01 9.60 14.90
C ASP A 364 15.56 10.40 13.71
N THR A 365 15.47 11.73 13.78
CA THR A 365 15.93 12.62 12.72
C THR A 365 17.44 12.59 12.48
N ARG A 366 18.23 12.07 13.43
CA ARG A 366 19.69 11.96 13.31
C ARG A 366 20.14 10.78 12.47
N ARG A 367 19.27 9.78 12.28
CA ARG A 367 19.55 8.57 11.50
C ARG A 367 19.10 8.68 10.04
N GLN A 368 18.52 9.82 9.64
CA GLN A 368 17.90 10.01 8.34
C GLN A 368 18.93 10.50 7.30
N PHE A 369 18.97 9.82 6.15
CA PHE A 369 19.75 10.18 4.97
C PHE A 369 18.96 11.08 4.01
N SER A 370 17.68 10.81 3.80
CA SER A 370 16.82 11.63 2.95
C SER A 370 15.40 11.60 3.48
N ARG A 371 14.65 12.69 3.30
CA ARG A 371 13.31 12.81 3.84
C ARG A 371 12.40 13.69 2.98
N ARG A 372 11.15 13.23 2.81
CA ARG A 372 10.05 13.98 2.21
C ARG A 372 8.92 14.08 3.23
N ASP A 373 8.74 15.27 3.79
CA ASP A 373 7.74 15.58 4.80
C ASP A 373 6.49 16.19 4.20
N VAL A 374 5.33 15.67 4.59
CA VAL A 374 4.02 16.23 4.25
C VAL A 374 3.25 16.53 5.53
N THR A 375 2.91 17.80 5.74
CA THR A 375 2.02 18.23 6.83
C THR A 375 0.66 18.59 6.25
N ARG A 376 -0.42 18.08 6.84
CA ARG A 376 -1.79 18.38 6.46
C ARG A 376 -2.45 19.22 7.55
N GLY A 377 -3.06 20.35 7.18
CA GLY A 377 -3.89 21.17 8.08
C GLY A 377 -3.15 22.00 9.12
N PHE A 378 -1.81 22.03 9.12
CA PHE A 378 -1.03 22.71 10.16
C PHE A 378 -1.29 24.22 10.15
N THR A 379 -1.64 24.76 11.31
CA THR A 379 -1.71 26.21 11.54
C THR A 379 -0.32 26.85 11.48
N THR A 380 -0.24 28.17 11.35
CA THR A 380 1.04 28.91 11.39
C THR A 380 1.86 28.60 12.65
N HIS A 381 1.18 28.38 13.79
CA HIS A 381 1.84 27.96 15.03
C HIS A 381 2.42 26.54 14.92
N SER A 382 1.62 25.58 14.43
CA SER A 382 2.05 24.19 14.21
C SER A 382 3.22 24.11 13.22
N LEU A 383 3.21 24.93 12.16
CA LEU A 383 4.30 25.06 11.20
C LEU A 383 5.59 25.58 11.86
N GLY A 384 5.49 26.59 12.72
CA GLY A 384 6.64 27.09 13.49
C GLY A 384 7.24 26.02 14.42
N ALA A 385 6.41 25.22 15.08
CA ALA A 385 6.87 24.09 15.90
C ALA A 385 7.54 23.00 15.06
N TYR A 386 6.96 22.69 13.90
CA TYR A 386 7.53 21.75 12.94
C TYR A 386 8.90 22.23 12.42
N ASP A 387 9.04 23.51 12.06
CA ASP A 387 10.31 24.06 11.56
C ASP A 387 11.41 23.98 12.63
N GLN A 388 11.08 24.28 13.89
CA GLN A 388 12.01 24.15 15.02
C GLN A 388 12.41 22.70 15.29
N TRP A 389 11.49 21.75 15.14
CA TRP A 389 11.80 20.33 15.27
C TRP A 389 12.67 19.84 14.10
N SER A 390 12.30 20.20 12.87
CA SER A 390 12.99 19.82 11.64
C SER A 390 14.44 20.36 11.61
N ALA A 391 14.66 21.57 12.14
CA ALA A 391 15.99 22.18 12.24
C ALA A 391 16.96 21.48 13.19
N ARG A 392 16.50 20.56 14.05
CA ARG A 392 17.37 19.79 14.99
C ARG A 392 18.08 18.61 14.34
N SER A 393 17.76 18.32 13.07
CA SER A 393 18.29 17.18 12.33
C SER A 393 19.75 17.45 11.89
N SER A 394 20.58 16.40 11.81
CA SER A 394 21.99 16.53 11.38
C SER A 394 22.11 16.81 9.89
N LEU A 395 23.01 17.71 9.51
CA LEU A 395 23.17 18.21 8.14
C LEU A 395 24.11 17.37 7.25
N HIS A 396 24.70 16.29 7.76
CA HIS A 396 25.88 15.71 7.10
C HIS A 396 25.54 15.01 5.76
N ASP A 397 24.37 14.37 5.66
CA ASP A 397 23.91 13.67 4.45
C ASP A 397 22.42 13.95 4.12
N MET A 398 21.74 14.83 4.88
CA MET A 398 20.28 14.91 4.89
C MET A 398 19.68 15.89 3.86
N PHE A 399 18.87 15.36 2.92
CA PHE A 399 18.02 16.17 2.03
C PHE A 399 16.56 16.14 2.50
N VAL A 400 15.99 17.29 2.86
CA VAL A 400 14.60 17.40 3.33
C VAL A 400 13.75 18.21 2.35
N THR A 401 12.74 17.57 1.78
CA THR A 401 11.66 18.26 1.03
C THR A 401 10.44 18.38 1.92
N ARG A 402 9.73 19.51 1.82
CA ARG A 402 8.60 19.84 2.68
C ARG A 402 7.40 20.24 1.84
N THR A 403 6.25 19.63 2.11
CA THR A 403 4.98 19.99 1.49
C THR A 403 3.97 20.26 2.59
N HIS A 404 3.48 21.49 2.64
CA HIS A 404 2.40 21.89 3.53
C HIS A 404 1.12 21.96 2.71
N ALA A 405 0.08 21.23 3.10
CA ALA A 405 -1.16 21.13 2.35
C ALA A 405 -2.38 21.28 3.28
N PRO A 406 -3.60 21.46 2.73
CA PRO A 406 -4.83 21.49 3.52
C PRO A 406 -4.99 20.26 4.41
N ALA A 407 -5.93 20.33 5.36
CA ALA A 407 -6.21 19.20 6.23
C ALA A 407 -6.66 17.97 5.42
N TYR A 408 -6.37 16.78 5.94
CA TYR A 408 -6.79 15.53 5.30
C TYR A 408 -8.32 15.39 5.44
N PRO A 409 -9.06 15.16 4.33
CA PRO A 409 -10.52 15.05 4.37
C PRO A 409 -10.92 13.64 4.82
N ALA A 410 -10.91 13.40 6.14
CA ALA A 410 -11.27 12.11 6.69
C ALA A 410 -12.78 11.86 6.60
N PRO A 411 -13.24 10.67 6.17
CA PRO A 411 -14.64 10.30 6.28
C PRO A 411 -15.13 10.38 7.73
N PRO A 412 -16.37 10.84 8.01
CA PRO A 412 -16.89 10.99 9.38
C PRO A 412 -16.75 9.74 10.26
N ALA A 413 -16.97 8.56 9.68
CA ALA A 413 -16.81 7.26 10.37
C ALA A 413 -15.37 7.01 10.86
N PHE A 414 -14.38 7.68 10.24
CA PHE A 414 -12.97 7.49 10.50
C PHE A 414 -12.38 8.53 11.45
N VAL A 415 -13.05 9.67 11.62
CA VAL A 415 -12.60 10.78 12.49
C VAL A 415 -12.40 10.36 13.95
N PRO A 416 -13.27 9.55 14.58
CA PRO A 416 -13.04 9.11 15.96
C PRO A 416 -11.76 8.30 16.14
N PHE A 417 -11.29 7.62 15.08
CA PHE A 417 -10.07 6.83 15.09
C PHE A 417 -8.83 7.68 14.80
N LEU A 418 -8.96 8.71 13.98
CA LEU A 418 -7.86 9.63 13.68
C LEU A 418 -7.66 10.71 14.76
N ARG A 419 -8.74 11.15 15.42
CA ARG A 419 -8.77 12.22 16.43
C ARG A 419 -9.78 11.90 17.56
N PRO A 420 -9.44 11.04 18.52
CA PRO A 420 -10.36 10.58 19.57
C PRO A 420 -10.76 11.64 20.61
N GLN A 421 -10.05 12.76 20.73
CA GLN A 421 -10.17 13.64 21.90
C GLN A 421 -11.13 14.84 21.79
N SER A 422 -11.74 15.12 20.62
CA SER A 422 -12.61 16.30 20.45
C SER A 422 -13.93 16.00 19.72
N PRO A 423 -14.97 15.52 20.41
CA PRO A 423 -16.27 15.19 19.81
C PRO A 423 -17.18 16.40 19.52
N LEU A 424 -16.77 17.63 19.84
CA LEU A 424 -17.68 18.78 19.93
C LEU A 424 -17.89 19.58 18.62
N SER A 425 -17.24 19.23 17.51
CA SER A 425 -17.35 20.03 16.27
C SER A 425 -17.38 19.22 14.97
N TRP A 426 -17.66 17.91 15.02
CA TRP A 426 -17.71 17.11 13.79
C TRP A 426 -18.94 17.48 12.96
N SER A 427 -18.72 17.83 11.70
CA SER A 427 -19.80 17.89 10.74
C SER A 427 -20.38 16.49 10.59
N ARG A 428 -21.69 16.35 10.76
CA ARG A 428 -22.39 15.07 10.47
C ARG A 428 -22.58 14.84 8.98
N SER A 429 -22.29 15.84 8.15
CA SER A 429 -22.41 15.80 6.70
C SER A 429 -21.09 16.22 6.05
N GLY A 430 -20.43 15.30 5.36
CA GLY A 430 -19.20 15.54 4.60
C GLY A 430 -17.88 15.23 5.35
N PRO A 431 -16.73 15.18 4.64
CA PRO A 431 -15.44 14.87 5.22
C PRO A 431 -15.05 15.87 6.33
N THR A 432 -14.45 15.38 7.41
CA THR A 432 -13.95 16.24 8.49
C THR A 432 -12.44 16.45 8.34
N PRO A 433 -11.96 17.71 8.41
CA PRO A 433 -10.53 18.01 8.29
C PRO A 433 -9.72 17.46 9.48
N VAL A 434 -8.69 16.68 9.19
CA VAL A 434 -7.74 16.14 10.17
C VAL A 434 -6.34 16.70 9.92
N GLU A 435 -5.71 17.23 10.98
CA GLU A 435 -4.27 17.54 10.93
C GLU A 435 -3.46 16.26 11.09
N MET A 436 -2.45 16.11 10.26
CA MET A 436 -1.57 14.96 10.32
C MET A 436 -0.19 15.28 9.74
N PHE A 437 0.78 14.46 10.12
CA PHE A 437 2.13 14.48 9.59
C PHE A 437 2.44 13.11 8.98
N SER A 438 2.97 13.11 7.77
CA SER A 438 3.48 11.91 7.10
C SER A 438 4.86 12.20 6.53
N SER A 439 5.74 11.22 6.56
CA SER A 439 7.10 11.34 6.07
C SER A 439 7.52 10.06 5.36
N VAL A 440 8.10 10.19 4.18
CA VAL A 440 8.84 9.09 3.54
C VAL A 440 10.31 9.41 3.63
N SER A 441 11.10 8.49 4.15
CA SER A 441 12.50 8.75 4.44
C SER A 441 13.39 7.54 4.19
N THR A 442 14.69 7.77 4.14
CA THR A 442 15.69 6.70 4.16
C THR A 442 16.56 6.89 5.38
N SER A 443 16.79 5.81 6.13
CA SER A 443 17.52 5.86 7.38
C SER A 443 18.32 4.58 7.61
N SER A 444 19.23 4.61 8.59
CA SER A 444 19.92 3.39 9.02
C SER A 444 18.99 2.38 9.72
N GLY A 445 17.78 2.80 10.13
CA GLY A 445 16.78 1.91 10.72
C GLY A 445 16.26 0.85 9.73
N THR A 446 16.28 1.15 8.43
CA THR A 446 15.94 0.18 7.37
C THR A 446 16.89 -1.03 7.38
N ALA A 447 18.16 -0.85 7.75
CA ALA A 447 19.15 -1.92 7.78
C ALA A 447 18.68 -3.08 8.67
N ARG A 448 18.15 -2.76 9.87
CA ARG A 448 17.72 -3.78 10.84
C ARG A 448 16.68 -4.73 10.29
N MET A 449 15.69 -4.21 9.55
CA MET A 449 14.64 -5.05 8.94
C MET A 449 15.26 -6.09 8.00
N PHE A 450 16.22 -5.70 7.16
CA PHE A 450 16.91 -6.60 6.25
C PHE A 450 17.83 -7.60 6.98
N ALA A 451 18.52 -7.17 8.05
CA ALA A 451 19.28 -8.08 8.90
C ALA A 451 18.37 -9.13 9.57
N ASP A 452 17.19 -8.73 10.02
CA ASP A 452 16.26 -9.66 10.66
C ASP A 452 15.71 -10.69 9.64
N TYR A 453 15.39 -10.27 8.41
CA TYR A 453 15.07 -11.19 7.31
C TYR A 453 16.23 -12.13 6.98
N ALA A 454 17.45 -11.62 6.84
CA ALA A 454 18.63 -12.43 6.52
C ALA A 454 18.91 -13.47 7.61
N LYS A 455 18.89 -13.07 8.89
CA LYS A 455 19.01 -13.99 10.04
C LYS A 455 17.91 -15.03 10.06
N PHE A 456 16.68 -14.63 9.71
CA PHE A 456 15.55 -15.56 9.65
C PHE A 456 15.75 -16.63 8.57
N VAL A 457 16.16 -16.23 7.36
CA VAL A 457 16.47 -17.15 6.26
C VAL A 457 17.61 -18.10 6.65
N ASP A 458 18.70 -17.59 7.23
CA ASP A 458 19.82 -18.39 7.74
C ASP A 458 19.39 -19.40 8.81
N SER A 459 18.52 -18.97 9.73
CA SER A 459 18.00 -19.84 10.79
C SER A 459 17.17 -20.99 10.21
N THR A 460 16.42 -20.72 9.15
CA THR A 460 15.58 -21.71 8.46
C THR A 460 16.44 -22.73 7.70
N LEU A 461 17.52 -22.28 7.06
CA LEU A 461 18.52 -23.14 6.43
C LEU A 461 19.17 -24.10 7.44
N ARG A 462 19.53 -23.61 8.62
CA ARG A 462 20.16 -24.43 9.68
C ARG A 462 19.19 -25.47 10.26
N ARG A 463 17.92 -25.10 10.45
CA ARG A 463 16.89 -25.94 11.08
C ARG A 463 16.23 -26.92 10.10
N ARG A 464 16.38 -26.73 8.78
CA ARG A 464 15.68 -27.50 7.72
C ARG A 464 14.15 -27.57 7.92
N THR A 465 13.58 -26.56 8.58
CA THR A 465 12.22 -26.55 9.14
C THR A 465 11.12 -26.66 8.08
N LEU A 466 11.39 -26.22 6.84
CA LEU A 466 10.39 -26.13 5.78
C LEU A 466 10.34 -27.35 4.84
N GLY A 467 11.08 -28.42 5.11
CA GLY A 467 11.19 -29.51 4.13
C GLY A 467 11.82 -29.05 2.81
N VAL A 468 12.72 -28.07 2.91
CA VAL A 468 13.47 -27.46 1.80
C VAL A 468 14.11 -28.57 0.97
N VAL A 469 13.77 -28.61 -0.31
CA VAL A 469 14.36 -29.56 -1.27
C VAL A 469 15.82 -29.16 -1.49
N SER A 470 16.70 -30.11 -1.78
CA SER A 470 18.15 -29.83 -1.95
C SER A 470 18.43 -28.68 -2.93
N ASP A 471 17.58 -28.52 -3.95
CA ASP A 471 17.75 -27.52 -5.00
C ASP A 471 17.41 -26.09 -4.54
N GLU A 472 16.64 -25.92 -3.46
CA GLU A 472 16.25 -24.60 -2.93
C GLU A 472 17.26 -24.05 -1.91
N ILE A 473 18.20 -24.88 -1.46
CA ILE A 473 19.16 -24.50 -0.41
C ILE A 473 20.10 -23.40 -0.89
N ASP A 474 20.58 -23.50 -2.13
CA ASP A 474 21.52 -22.53 -2.67
C ASP A 474 20.83 -21.20 -3.00
N ASP A 475 19.60 -21.23 -3.53
CA ASP A 475 18.75 -20.04 -3.74
C ASP A 475 18.50 -19.28 -2.42
N LEU A 476 18.25 -20.00 -1.32
CA LEU A 476 18.05 -19.40 -0.01
C LEU A 476 19.34 -18.81 0.59
N LYS A 477 20.51 -19.40 0.32
CA LYS A 477 21.80 -18.80 0.73
C LYS A 477 22.09 -17.52 -0.04
N GLU A 478 21.83 -17.53 -1.35
CA GLU A 478 21.95 -16.33 -2.18
C GLU A 478 21.00 -15.25 -1.66
N LEU A 479 19.74 -15.60 -1.39
CA LEU A 479 18.78 -14.68 -0.80
C LEU A 479 19.29 -14.04 0.50
N ALA A 480 19.85 -14.82 1.42
CA ALA A 480 20.41 -14.29 2.66
C ALA A 480 21.58 -13.31 2.41
N ASN A 481 22.47 -13.64 1.47
CA ASN A 481 23.60 -12.77 1.10
C ASN A 481 23.14 -11.46 0.44
N ASP A 482 22.13 -11.53 -0.44
CA ASP A 482 21.56 -10.34 -1.09
C ASP A 482 20.93 -9.41 -0.05
N LEU A 483 20.21 -9.96 0.93
CA LEU A 483 19.63 -9.18 2.03
C LEU A 483 20.70 -8.53 2.91
N TRP A 484 21.81 -9.22 3.19
CA TRP A 484 22.97 -8.63 3.87
C TRP A 484 23.61 -7.50 3.04
N THR A 485 23.70 -7.67 1.73
CA THR A 485 24.19 -6.61 0.83
C THR A 485 23.28 -5.37 0.89
N VAL A 486 21.96 -5.56 0.94
CA VAL A 486 20.99 -4.47 1.12
C VAL A 486 21.15 -3.82 2.49
N HIS A 487 21.34 -4.61 3.56
CA HIS A 487 21.62 -4.10 4.91
C HIS A 487 22.85 -3.20 4.94
N ASP A 488 23.95 -3.64 4.32
CA ASP A 488 25.24 -2.94 4.36
C ASP A 488 25.18 -1.57 3.65
N ASN A 489 24.28 -1.40 2.68
CA ASN A 489 24.03 -0.10 2.03
C ASN A 489 23.38 0.92 2.97
N PHE A 490 22.72 0.49 4.05
CA PHE A 490 22.04 1.35 5.03
C PHE A 490 22.77 1.43 6.38
N SER A 491 23.62 0.46 6.71
CA SER A 491 24.35 0.47 7.99
C SER A 491 25.35 1.62 8.07
N THR A 492 25.47 2.21 9.25
CA THR A 492 26.50 3.21 9.56
C THR A 492 27.52 2.63 10.52
N ASP A 493 28.73 3.19 10.56
CA ASP A 493 29.82 2.72 11.45
C ASP A 493 29.39 2.63 12.94
N ASP A 494 28.44 3.47 13.36
CA ASP A 494 27.87 3.47 14.72
C ASP A 494 26.94 2.27 14.98
N ASP A 495 26.30 1.71 13.94
CA ASP A 495 25.38 0.57 14.05
C ASP A 495 26.13 -0.78 14.04
N GLU A 496 27.30 -0.87 13.39
CA GLU A 496 28.14 -2.08 13.34
C GLU A 496 28.70 -2.50 14.71
N GLU A 497 28.96 -1.56 15.62
CA GLU A 497 29.41 -1.89 16.99
C GLU A 497 28.34 -2.59 17.82
N SER A 498 27.06 -2.37 17.50
CA SER A 498 25.92 -2.93 18.26
C SER A 498 25.55 -4.36 17.85
N LEU A 499 26.02 -4.82 16.68
CA LEU A 499 25.69 -6.12 16.09
C LEU A 499 26.81 -7.17 16.22
N LYS A 500 27.98 -6.80 16.76
CA LYS A 500 29.03 -7.78 17.07
C LYS A 500 28.52 -8.77 18.12
N PRO A 501 28.60 -10.09 17.90
CA PRO A 501 28.29 -11.05 18.94
C PRO A 501 29.22 -10.76 20.13
N GLY A 502 28.63 -10.60 21.32
CA GLY A 502 29.38 -10.36 22.55
C GLY A 502 30.47 -11.44 22.76
N PRO A 503 31.51 -11.15 23.56
CA PRO A 503 32.78 -11.90 23.60
C PRO A 503 32.69 -13.32 24.23
N ASN A 504 31.55 -13.99 24.13
CA ASN A 504 31.30 -15.33 24.66
C ASN A 504 31.00 -16.39 23.58
N SER A 505 31.42 -16.19 22.32
CA SER A 505 31.64 -17.33 21.41
C SER A 505 33.11 -17.73 21.48
N SER A 506 33.46 -18.52 22.49
CA SER A 506 34.75 -19.17 22.57
C SER A 506 34.97 -20.01 21.30
N LEU A 507 35.94 -19.61 20.49
CA LEU A 507 36.59 -20.48 19.53
C LEU A 507 37.09 -21.72 20.31
N GLY A 508 36.46 -22.86 20.07
CA GLY A 508 37.04 -24.14 20.41
C GLY A 508 38.19 -24.38 19.45
N GLU A 509 39.42 -24.09 19.90
CA GLU A 509 40.61 -24.60 19.25
C GLU A 509 40.71 -26.09 19.58
N ASP A 510 40.38 -26.92 18.58
CA ASP A 510 40.87 -28.29 18.50
C ASP A 510 42.39 -28.22 18.24
N GLU A 511 43.20 -28.52 19.25
CA GLU A 511 44.58 -28.97 19.03
C GLU A 511 44.67 -30.47 19.37
N GLU A 512 44.78 -31.27 18.32
CA GLU A 512 45.33 -32.62 18.38
C GLU A 512 46.79 -32.57 18.87
N LEU A 513 47.12 -33.38 19.88
CA LEU A 513 48.34 -34.22 19.93
C LEU A 513 48.22 -35.30 21.02
#